data_AF-A0A3N2FZ38-F1
#
_entry.id   AF-A0A3N2FZ38-F1
#
_cell.length_a   1.000
_cell.length_b   1.000
_cell.length_c   1.000
_cell.angle_alpha   90.00
_cell.angle_beta   90.00
_cell.angle_gamma   90.00
#
_symmetry.space_group_name_H-M   'P 1'
#
loop_
_entity.id
_entity.type
_entity.pdbx_description
1 polymer ?
#
loop_
_entity_poly.entity_id
_entity_poly.type
_entity_poly.pdbx_seq_one_letter_code
_entity_poly.pdbx_strand_id
1 'polypeptide(L)'
;MRAESGCNPSAIGDLSLTYQGSGRREGMSCGLMQVRVLAGRPDCDALLDPATNMANAWRIYEARGSFTPWSVYTSGKYQQFL
;
A
#
# COMPACT_ATOMS: atom_id res chain seq x y z
N MET A 1 1.24 -9.52 2.39
CA MET A 1 2.48 -8.73 2.52
C MET A 1 3.65 -9.26 1.69
N ARG A 2 4.03 -10.55 1.75
CA ARG A 2 5.23 -11.04 1.02
C ARG A 2 5.18 -10.78 -0.49
N ALA A 3 4.01 -10.96 -1.10
CA ALA A 3 3.80 -10.64 -2.52
C ALA A 3 3.80 -9.13 -2.86
N GLU A 4 3.47 -8.28 -1.89
CA GLU A 4 3.41 -6.81 -2.06
C GLU A 4 4.78 -6.15 -1.95
N SER A 5 5.55 -6.54 -0.93
CA SER A 5 6.76 -5.82 -0.52
C SER A 5 7.96 -6.72 -0.24
N GLY A 6 7.81 -8.05 -0.39
CA GLY A 6 8.83 -8.99 0.12
C GLY A 6 8.98 -8.93 1.64
N CYS A 7 7.96 -8.45 2.36
CA CYS A 7 8.01 -8.14 3.79
C CYS A 7 8.94 -6.97 4.17
N ASN A 8 9.30 -6.10 3.21
CA ASN A 8 10.11 -4.91 3.46
C ASN A 8 9.23 -3.72 3.88
N PRO A 9 9.33 -3.21 5.14
CA PRO A 9 8.53 -2.07 5.59
C PRO A 9 8.94 -0.74 4.94
N SER A 10 10.14 -0.67 4.37
CA SER A 10 10.64 0.51 3.66
C SER A 10 10.36 0.47 2.15
N ALA A 11 9.54 -0.46 1.67
CA ALA A 11 9.23 -0.60 0.25
C ALA A 11 8.41 0.59 -0.28
N ILE A 12 8.89 1.23 -1.35
CA ILE A 12 8.19 2.29 -2.07
C ILE A 12 8.03 1.86 -3.53
N GLY A 13 6.79 1.62 -3.94
CA GLY A 13 6.40 1.18 -5.28
C GLY A 13 5.58 2.23 -6.02
N ASP A 14 5.12 1.87 -7.23
CA ASP A 14 4.25 2.70 -8.07
C ASP A 14 4.78 4.11 -8.37
N LEU A 15 6.11 4.25 -8.49
CA LEU A 15 6.77 5.55 -8.71
C LEU A 15 6.39 6.21 -10.05
N SER A 16 5.91 5.44 -11.03
CA SER A 16 5.39 5.99 -12.29
C SER A 16 4.00 6.61 -12.16
N LEU A 17 3.28 6.31 -11.07
CA LEU A 17 1.95 6.84 -10.78
C LEU A 17 2.01 8.06 -9.86
N THR A 18 3.21 8.55 -9.55
CA THR A 18 3.37 9.64 -8.61
C THR A 18 3.05 10.99 -9.25
N TYR A 19 2.33 11.85 -8.54
CA TYR A 19 1.94 13.19 -8.96
C TYR A 19 1.97 14.18 -7.78
N GLN A 20 1.88 15.48 -8.05
CA GLN A 20 1.71 16.49 -6.99
C GLN A 20 0.22 16.69 -6.70
N GLY A 21 -0.20 16.44 -5.45
CA GLY A 21 -1.58 16.52 -4.99
C GLY A 21 -1.67 16.94 -3.52
N SER A 22 -2.70 17.71 -3.15
CA SER A 22 -2.88 18.19 -1.76
C SER A 22 -1.63 18.86 -1.14
N GLY A 23 -0.81 19.51 -1.97
CA GLY A 23 0.42 20.19 -1.52
C GLY A 23 1.63 19.26 -1.27
N ARG A 24 1.55 17.98 -1.65
CA ARG A 24 2.61 16.99 -1.46
C ARG A 24 2.68 15.98 -2.61
N ARG A 25 3.71 15.14 -2.59
CA ARG A 25 3.88 14.04 -3.54
C ARG A 25 2.94 12.86 -3.17
N GLU A 26 2.10 12.44 -4.11
CA GLU A 26 1.06 11.40 -3.93
C GLU A 26 1.08 10.39 -5.07
N GLY A 27 0.32 9.30 -4.97
CA GLY A 27 0.13 8.30 -6.03
C GLY A 27 1.06 7.08 -5.94
N MET A 28 2.20 7.21 -5.26
CA MET A 28 3.07 6.08 -4.90
C MET A 28 2.42 5.18 -3.85
N SER A 29 2.91 3.95 -3.75
CA SER A 29 2.47 2.96 -2.75
C SER A 29 3.60 2.68 -1.76
N CYS A 30 3.32 2.69 -0.46
CA CYS A 30 4.35 2.63 0.57
C CYS A 30 4.10 1.53 1.60
N GLY A 31 5.20 0.97 2.12
CA GLY A 31 5.23 0.04 3.24
C GLY A 31 4.80 -1.40 2.92
N LEU A 32 4.59 -2.18 3.98
CA LEU A 32 4.40 -3.63 3.93
C LEU A 32 3.26 -4.09 3.01
N MET A 33 2.16 -3.34 3.01
CA MET A 33 0.95 -3.62 2.23
C MET A 33 0.83 -2.70 1.02
N GLN A 34 1.89 -1.97 0.64
CA GLN A 34 1.89 -1.07 -0.51
C GLN A 34 0.64 -0.18 -0.54
N VAL A 35 0.38 0.51 0.58
CA VAL A 35 -0.77 1.40 0.70
C VAL A 35 -0.51 2.65 -0.14
N ARG A 36 -1.42 2.94 -1.08
CA ARG A 36 -1.30 4.12 -1.94
C ARG A 36 -1.51 5.43 -1.17
N VAL A 37 -0.56 6.36 -1.32
CA VAL A 37 -0.62 7.74 -0.83
C VAL A 37 -1.62 8.50 -1.68
N LEU A 38 -2.66 9.06 -1.05
CA LEU A 38 -3.71 9.86 -1.68
C LEU A 38 -4.13 10.97 -0.72
N ALA A 39 -4.81 11.99 -1.23
CA ALA A 39 -5.50 12.99 -0.41
C ALA A 39 -6.34 12.32 0.70
N GLY A 40 -6.16 12.77 1.94
CA GLY A 40 -6.84 12.22 3.12
C GLY A 40 -6.25 10.91 3.69
N ARG A 41 -5.16 10.39 3.12
CA ARG A 41 -4.37 9.30 3.71
C ARG A 41 -3.05 9.82 4.30
N PRO A 42 -2.37 9.05 5.19
CA PRO A 42 -1.02 9.40 5.63
C PRO A 42 -0.05 9.54 4.45
N ASP A 43 1.04 10.29 4.66
CA ASP A 43 2.13 10.37 3.68
C ASP A 43 2.92 9.05 3.63
N CYS A 44 3.88 8.99 2.70
CA CYS A 44 4.71 7.81 2.55
C CYS A 44 5.51 7.52 3.82
N ASP A 45 6.10 8.56 4.45
CA ASP A 45 6.95 8.41 5.64
C ASP A 45 6.18 7.76 6.80
N ALA A 46 4.95 8.19 7.07
CA ALA A 46 4.08 7.55 8.04
C ALA A 46 3.69 6.12 7.65
N LEU A 47 3.55 5.83 6.35
CA LEU A 47 3.23 4.49 5.87
C LEU A 47 4.43 3.53 5.86
N LEU A 48 5.67 4.00 6.09
CA LEU A 48 6.83 3.13 6.30
C LEU A 48 6.86 2.54 7.72
N ASP A 49 6.12 3.12 8.67
CA ASP A 49 5.88 2.49 9.98
C ASP A 49 4.93 1.28 9.81
N PRO A 50 5.33 0.06 10.21
CA PRO A 50 4.52 -1.14 10.05
C PRO A 50 3.13 -1.05 10.68
N ALA A 51 3.02 -0.46 11.88
CA ALA A 51 1.75 -0.39 12.61
C ALA A 51 0.77 0.54 11.89
N THR A 52 1.24 1.72 11.46
CA THR A 52 0.47 2.68 10.67
C THR A 52 0.08 2.10 9.32
N ASN A 53 0.99 1.40 8.65
CA ASN A 53 0.72 0.75 7.37
C ASN A 53 -0.39 -0.29 7.49
N MET A 54 -0.29 -1.18 8.48
CA MET A 54 -1.27 -2.24 8.73
C MET A 54 -2.63 -1.67 9.15
N ALA A 55 -2.67 -0.63 9.99
CA ALA A 55 -3.91 0.03 10.37
C ALA A 55 -4.63 0.66 9.17
N ASN A 56 -3.89 1.27 8.24
CA ASN A 56 -4.48 1.83 7.01
C ASN A 56 -4.91 0.74 6.02
N ALA A 57 -4.11 -0.33 5.87
CA ALA A 57 -4.48 -1.47 5.06
C ALA A 57 -5.76 -2.15 5.58
N TRP A 58 -5.89 -2.30 6.91
CA TRP A 58 -7.09 -2.84 7.54
C TRP A 58 -8.34 -2.02 7.22
N ARG A 59 -8.27 -0.68 7.33
CA ARG A 59 -9.39 0.21 6.95
C ARG A 59 -9.81 0.05 5.50
N ILE A 60 -8.84 -0.11 4.59
CA ILE A 60 -9.11 -0.36 3.17
C ILE A 60 -9.81 -1.71 2.98
N TYR A 61 -9.33 -2.74 3.67
CA TYR A 61 -9.93 -4.08 3.64
C TYR A 61 -11.36 -4.06 4.19
N GLU A 62 -11.61 -3.46 5.36
CA GLU A 62 -12.95 -3.35 5.95
C GLU A 62 -13.93 -2.62 5.02
N ALA A 63 -13.50 -1.51 4.42
CA ALA A 63 -14.35 -0.75 3.49
C ALA A 63 -14.69 -1.51 2.20
N ARG A 64 -13.89 -2.52 1.82
CA ARG A 64 -14.06 -3.30 0.59
C ARG A 64 -14.57 -4.72 0.82
N GLY A 65 -14.47 -5.23 2.04
CA GLY A 65 -14.78 -6.61 2.41
C GLY A 65 -13.89 -7.66 1.75
N SER A 66 -12.77 -7.29 1.13
CA SER A 66 -11.90 -8.21 0.39
C SER A 66 -10.52 -7.61 0.09
N PHE A 67 -9.58 -8.47 -0.34
CA PHE A 67 -8.25 -8.06 -0.82
C PHE A 67 -8.23 -7.56 -2.28
N THR A 68 -9.39 -7.35 -2.92
CA THR A 68 -9.47 -6.86 -4.30
C THR A 68 -8.76 -5.52 -4.60
N PRO A 69 -8.50 -4.61 -3.63
CA PRO A 69 -7.66 -3.44 -3.88
C PRO A 69 -6.19 -3.75 -4.18
N TRP A 70 -5.71 -4.93 -3.81
CA TRP A 70 -4.33 -5.35 -3.99
C TRP A 70 -4.19 -6.19 -5.27
N SER A 71 -3.40 -5.70 -6.22
CA SER A 71 -3.25 -6.38 -7.51
C SER A 71 -2.58 -7.76 -7.38
N VAL A 72 -1.76 -7.97 -6.35
CA VAL A 72 -1.15 -9.29 -6.08
C VAL A 72 -2.19 -10.33 -5.69
N TYR A 73 -3.33 -9.90 -5.14
CA TYR A 73 -4.47 -10.75 -4.85
C TYR A 73 -5.25 -11.06 -6.13
N THR A 74 -5.66 -10.03 -6.88
CA THR A 74 -6.49 -10.23 -8.09
C THR A 74 -5.75 -10.94 -9.23
N SER A 75 -4.43 -10.80 -9.31
CA SER A 75 -3.59 -11.54 -10.26
C SER A 75 -3.21 -12.95 -9.80
N GLY A 76 -3.52 -13.34 -8.56
CA GLY A 76 -3.11 -14.63 -8.00
C GLY A 76 -1.63 -14.73 -7.61
N LYS A 77 -0.81 -13.69 -7.82
CA LYS A 77 0.63 -13.70 -7.47
C LYS A 77 0.89 -14.05 -6.01
N TYR A 78 -0.03 -13.72 -5.10
CA TYR A 78 0.08 -14.09 -3.69
C TYR A 78 0.21 -15.60 -3.44
N GLN A 79 -0.30 -16.44 -4.33
CA GLN A 79 -0.28 -17.90 -4.20
C GLN A 79 1.13 -18.49 -4.22
N GLN A 80 2.11 -17.79 -4.79
CA GLN A 80 3.52 -18.20 -4.81
C GLN A 80 4.17 -18.18 -3.42
N PHE A 81 3.47 -17.65 -2.41
CA PHE A 81 3.98 -17.43 -1.05
C PHE A 81 3.12 -18.09 0.03
N LEU A 82 2.17 -18.95 -0.34
CA LEU A 82 1.42 -19.83 0.55
C LEU A 82 2.16 -21.15 0.73
#